data_AF-A0A7S4SB91-F1
#
_entry.id   AF-A0A7S4SB91-F1
#
_cell.length_a   1.000
_cell.length_b   1.000
_cell.length_c   1.000
_cell.angle_alpha   90.00
_cell.angle_beta   90.00
_cell.angle_gamma   90.00
#
_symmetry.space_group_name_H-M   'P 1'
#
loop_
_entity.id
_entity.type
_entity.pdbx_description
1 polymer ?
#
loop_
_entity_poly.entity_id
_entity_poly.type
_entity_poly.pdbx_seq_one_letter_code
_entity_poly.pdbx_strand_id
1 'polypeptide(L)'
;GRGVMKFYESGEKLAQDMGVPLSVLEETHEAHYQAAKKTEKDPDGGSWPAYPSGKSWDEASGKTGSGKKFYHNIIPGSKVKTEPYYVAIITPVIHYCMGGLEIDTDSAVISTSTGKAIPGLYAAGEVAGGVHGNNRLGGNSLLDCVVFGRVAAKAACKYMFGEDGKFRMCPCPGQLKDLC
;
A
#
# COMPACT_ATOMS: atom_id res chain seq x y z
N GLY A 1 -1.17 23.61 9.72
CA GLY A 1 -1.35 22.28 9.08
C GLY A 1 -2.78 22.15 8.59
N ARG A 2 -3.07 21.28 7.62
CA ARG A 2 -4.40 21.13 6.97
C ARG A 2 -5.53 20.62 7.89
N GLY A 3 -5.50 20.91 9.20
CA GLY A 3 -6.47 20.43 10.19
C GLY A 3 -6.42 18.92 10.49
N VAL A 4 -5.47 18.19 9.91
CA VAL A 4 -5.37 16.72 10.01
C VAL A 4 -4.77 16.22 11.33
N MET A 5 -4.04 17.09 12.04
CA MET A 5 -3.46 16.81 13.35
C MET A 5 -4.13 17.72 14.38
N LYS A 6 -4.65 17.14 15.46
CA LYS A 6 -5.11 17.86 16.63
C LYS A 6 -4.00 17.94 17.67
N PHE A 7 -3.92 19.06 18.37
CA PHE A 7 -3.05 19.24 19.51
C PHE A 7 -3.87 19.23 20.80
N TYR A 8 -3.35 18.57 21.82
CA TYR A 8 -3.90 18.58 23.18
C TYR A 8 -2.79 18.97 24.14
N GLU A 9 -3.10 19.91 25.03
CA GLU A 9 -2.14 20.37 26.06
C GLU A 9 -1.82 19.30 27.09
N SER A 10 -2.67 18.28 27.24
CA SER A 10 -2.48 17.18 28.19
C SER A 10 -3.18 15.90 27.73
N GLY A 11 -2.71 14.74 28.22
CA GLY A 11 -3.39 13.46 28.01
C GLY A 11 -4.78 13.41 28.65
N GLU A 12 -5.04 14.18 29.70
CA GLU A 12 -6.37 14.32 30.30
C GLU A 12 -7.37 14.96 29.32
N LYS A 13 -6.96 16.02 28.61
CA LYS A 13 -7.78 16.65 27.56
C LYS A 13 -7.99 15.72 26.37
N LEU A 14 -6.98 14.95 26.00
CA LEU A 14 -7.10 13.94 24.95
C LEU A 14 -8.13 12.85 25.32
N ALA A 15 -8.01 12.27 26.52
CA ALA A 15 -8.92 11.24 27.00
C ALA A 15 -10.38 11.73 27.01
N GLN A 16 -10.58 12.98 27.47
CA GLN A 16 -11.89 13.63 27.46
C GLN A 16 -12.48 13.77 26.05
N ASP A 17 -11.70 14.28 25.08
CA ASP A 17 -12.17 14.45 23.69
C ASP A 17 -12.43 13.10 22.99
N MET A 18 -11.64 12.07 23.30
CA MET A 18 -11.82 10.72 22.77
C MET A 18 -12.95 9.94 23.45
N GLY A 19 -13.47 10.43 24.59
CA GLY A 19 -14.50 9.72 25.36
C GLY A 19 -14.02 8.42 25.99
N VAL A 20 -12.72 8.33 26.35
CA VAL A 20 -12.12 7.15 26.99
C VAL A 20 -11.61 7.50 28.39
N PRO A 21 -11.56 6.54 29.34
CA PRO A 21 -10.91 6.77 30.61
C PRO A 21 -9.42 7.11 30.44
N LEU A 22 -8.91 8.05 31.23
CA LEU A 22 -7.48 8.42 31.22
C LEU A 22 -6.58 7.20 31.47
N SER A 23 -7.02 6.27 32.33
CA SER A 23 -6.30 5.04 32.65
C SER A 23 -6.02 4.18 31.41
N VAL A 24 -6.89 4.20 30.40
CA VAL A 24 -6.65 3.48 29.13
C VAL A 24 -5.42 4.04 28.42
N LEU A 25 -5.26 5.36 28.38
CA LEU A 25 -4.07 6.00 27.81
C LEU A 25 -2.83 5.71 28.67
N GLU A 26 -2.94 5.82 29.99
CA GLU A 26 -1.85 5.55 30.93
C GLU A 26 -1.34 4.11 30.79
N GLU A 27 -2.23 3.12 30.79
CA GLU A 27 -1.91 1.70 30.64
C GLU A 27 -1.31 1.38 29.27
N THR A 28 -1.86 1.96 28.19
CA THR A 28 -1.35 1.76 26.83
C THR A 28 0.07 2.29 26.69
N HIS A 29 0.33 3.51 27.19
CA HIS A 29 1.65 4.11 27.17
C HIS A 29 2.64 3.39 28.09
N GLU A 30 2.20 2.90 29.24
CA GLU A 30 3.04 2.12 30.14
C GLU A 30 3.46 0.79 29.49
N ALA A 31 2.52 0.08 28.86
CA ALA A 31 2.84 -1.14 28.11
C ALA A 31 3.87 -0.86 27.01
N HIS A 32 3.69 0.23 26.25
CA HIS A 32 4.63 0.65 25.21
C HIS A 32 6.01 1.03 25.77
N TYR A 33 6.04 1.75 26.90
CA TYR A 33 7.25 2.14 27.60
C TYR A 33 8.03 0.91 28.11
N GLN A 34 7.34 -0.06 28.71
CA GLN A 34 7.96 -1.29 29.18
C GLN A 34 8.47 -2.17 28.03
N ALA A 35 7.74 -2.23 26.91
CA ALA A 35 8.23 -2.90 25.71
C ALA A 35 9.53 -2.26 25.20
N ALA A 36 9.59 -0.92 25.17
CA ALA A 36 10.80 -0.19 24.80
C ALA A 36 11.98 -0.52 25.75
N LYS A 37 11.74 -0.56 27.08
CA LYS A 37 12.77 -0.90 28.07
C LYS A 37 13.25 -2.34 27.97
N LYS A 38 12.39 -3.27 27.58
CA LYS A 38 12.80 -4.65 27.27
C LYS A 38 13.62 -4.69 25.99
N THR A 39 13.22 -3.99 24.93
CA THR A 39 13.98 -3.90 23.67
C THR A 39 15.37 -3.26 23.88
N GLU A 40 15.51 -2.24 24.73
CA GLU A 40 16.82 -1.65 25.07
C GLU A 40 17.78 -2.67 25.70
N LYS A 41 17.25 -3.59 26.53
CA LYS A 41 18.04 -4.61 27.24
C LYS A 41 18.29 -5.86 26.39
N ASP A 42 17.29 -6.27 25.61
CA ASP A 42 17.32 -7.46 24.76
C ASP A 42 16.61 -7.15 23.43
N PRO A 43 17.35 -6.63 22.44
CA PRO A 43 16.78 -6.17 21.17
C PRO A 43 16.15 -7.26 20.30
N ASP A 44 16.57 -8.53 20.47
CA ASP A 44 16.17 -9.63 19.60
C ASP A 44 15.41 -10.75 20.36
N GLY A 45 15.20 -10.62 21.67
CA GLY A 45 14.48 -11.62 22.49
C GLY A 45 12.95 -11.55 22.47
N GLY A 46 12.37 -10.55 21.82
CA GLY A 46 10.92 -10.32 21.81
C GLY A 46 10.07 -11.52 21.34
N SER A 47 8.86 -11.65 21.88
CA SER A 47 7.94 -12.73 21.53
C SER A 47 7.19 -12.49 20.21
N TRP A 48 7.16 -11.26 19.72
CA TRP A 48 6.37 -10.85 18.55
C TRP A 48 7.25 -10.51 17.36
N PRO A 49 6.82 -10.78 16.12
CA PRO A 49 7.55 -10.38 14.94
C PRO A 49 7.60 -8.84 14.79
N ALA A 50 8.78 -8.32 14.42
CA ALA A 50 9.02 -6.89 14.22
C ALA A 50 9.24 -6.53 12.75
N TYR A 51 8.84 -5.32 12.35
CA TYR A 51 9.12 -4.75 11.04
C TYR A 51 10.42 -3.92 11.06
N PRO A 52 11.26 -3.96 10.00
CA PRO A 52 11.15 -4.79 8.80
C PRO A 52 11.64 -6.24 8.99
N SER A 53 12.34 -6.52 10.09
CA SER A 53 12.76 -7.86 10.50
C SER A 53 13.08 -7.91 11.99
N GLY A 54 13.07 -9.11 12.56
CA GLY A 54 13.43 -9.37 13.96
C GLY A 54 12.24 -9.56 14.88
N LYS A 55 12.46 -9.25 16.17
CA LYS A 55 11.52 -9.52 17.25
C LYS A 55 11.23 -8.26 18.06
N SER A 56 10.04 -8.18 18.65
CA SER A 56 9.55 -7.07 19.46
C SER A 56 8.87 -7.59 20.73
N TRP A 57 8.95 -6.78 21.79
CA TRP A 57 8.25 -7.00 23.05
C TRP A 57 6.87 -6.33 23.08
N ASP A 58 6.48 -5.62 22.01
CA ASP A 58 5.20 -4.91 21.90
C ASP A 58 4.07 -5.88 21.52
N GLU A 59 3.31 -6.32 22.52
CA GLU A 59 2.19 -7.24 22.34
C GLU A 59 1.04 -6.66 21.52
N ALA A 60 0.79 -5.34 21.61
CA ALA A 60 -0.26 -4.69 20.84
C ALA A 60 -0.04 -4.84 19.32
N SER A 61 1.21 -5.08 18.91
CA SER A 61 1.56 -5.34 17.51
C SER A 61 1.28 -6.78 17.05
N GLY A 62 1.04 -7.73 17.96
CA GLY A 62 0.53 -9.07 17.69
C GLY A 62 1.35 -9.92 16.71
N LYS A 63 0.68 -10.91 16.09
CA LYS A 63 1.29 -11.87 15.15
C LYS A 63 1.53 -11.31 13.73
N THR A 64 1.06 -10.10 13.43
CA THR A 64 1.04 -9.55 12.07
C THR A 64 2.40 -9.08 11.56
N GLY A 65 3.43 -9.08 12.42
CA GLY A 65 4.77 -8.59 12.05
C GLY A 65 4.91 -7.09 12.10
N SER A 66 3.93 -6.40 12.68
CA SER A 66 3.91 -4.93 12.78
C SER A 66 4.65 -4.40 14.01
N GLY A 67 5.34 -5.27 14.76
CA GLY A 67 6.09 -4.91 15.97
C GLY A 67 7.15 -3.87 15.69
N LYS A 68 7.32 -2.93 16.63
CA LYS A 68 8.40 -1.94 16.53
C LYS A 68 9.71 -2.54 17.03
N LYS A 69 10.76 -2.41 16.22
CA LYS A 69 12.15 -2.67 16.63
C LYS A 69 12.81 -1.44 17.26
N PHE A 70 12.37 -0.24 16.85
CA PHE A 70 12.94 1.03 17.31
C PHE A 70 11.85 1.87 17.97
N TYR A 71 12.18 2.44 19.12
CA TYR A 71 11.28 3.24 19.92
C TYR A 71 11.82 4.66 20.03
N HIS A 72 10.96 5.65 19.80
CA HIS A 72 11.26 7.07 19.93
C HIS A 72 10.10 7.75 20.67
N ASN A 73 10.39 8.84 21.38
CA ASN A 73 9.39 9.63 22.10
C ASN A 73 8.51 8.79 23.05
N ILE A 74 9.14 7.89 23.81
CA ILE A 74 8.45 7.02 24.76
C ILE A 74 8.05 7.81 26.01
N ILE A 75 6.78 7.71 26.40
CA ILE A 75 6.21 8.39 27.56
C ILE A 75 5.80 7.29 28.55
N PRO A 76 6.33 7.26 29.79
CA PRO A 76 5.83 6.34 30.81
C PRO A 76 4.38 6.68 31.16
N GLY A 77 3.59 5.68 31.54
CA GLY A 77 2.16 5.85 31.82
C GLY A 77 1.88 6.96 32.85
N SER A 78 2.74 7.06 33.87
CA SER A 78 2.65 8.08 34.93
C SER A 78 2.76 9.54 34.45
N LYS A 79 3.28 9.78 33.24
CA LYS A 79 3.41 11.12 32.66
C LYS A 79 2.30 11.47 31.68
N VAL A 80 1.52 10.49 31.21
CA VAL A 80 0.47 10.67 30.20
C VAL A 80 -0.49 11.79 30.56
N LYS A 81 -0.92 11.84 31.82
CA LYS A 81 -1.87 12.84 32.30
C LYS A 81 -1.47 14.28 31.96
N THR A 82 -0.17 14.61 32.05
CA THR A 82 0.33 15.99 31.97
C THR A 82 1.06 16.31 30.67
N GLU A 83 1.53 15.31 29.94
CA GLU A 83 2.28 15.53 28.71
C GLU A 83 1.37 15.98 27.55
N PRO A 84 1.87 16.83 26.63
CA PRO A 84 1.11 17.26 25.46
C PRO A 84 1.11 16.20 24.35
N TYR A 85 0.04 16.20 23.55
CA TYR A 85 -0.18 15.22 22.48
C TYR A 85 -0.47 15.86 21.13
N TYR A 86 0.09 15.26 20.08
CA TYR A 86 -0.29 15.51 18.70
C TYR A 86 -0.94 14.24 18.14
N VAL A 87 -2.20 14.33 17.75
CA VAL A 87 -3.02 13.17 17.39
C VAL A 87 -3.55 13.31 15.97
N ALA A 88 -3.32 12.26 15.17
CA ALA A 88 -3.94 12.06 13.88
C ALA A 88 -5.12 11.09 14.02
N ILE A 89 -6.26 11.41 13.41
CA ILE A 89 -7.31 10.41 13.22
C ILE A 89 -7.03 9.71 11.89
N ILE A 90 -6.92 8.38 11.93
CA ILE A 90 -6.60 7.55 10.77
C ILE A 90 -7.86 6.78 10.38
N THR A 91 -8.17 6.77 9.09
CA THR A 91 -9.22 5.91 8.51
C THR A 91 -8.64 5.15 7.32
N PRO A 92 -9.02 3.89 7.10
CA PRO A 92 -8.70 3.19 5.86
C PRO A 92 -9.28 3.94 4.65
N VAL A 93 -8.51 3.97 3.56
CA VAL A 93 -8.93 4.53 2.26
C VAL A 93 -8.54 3.54 1.18
N ILE A 94 -9.35 3.43 0.13
CA ILE A 94 -9.01 2.65 -1.06
C ILE A 94 -7.73 3.26 -1.66
N HIS A 95 -6.67 2.46 -1.70
CA HIS A 95 -5.35 2.93 -2.11
C HIS A 95 -4.95 2.46 -3.52
N TYR A 96 -5.32 1.23 -3.88
CA TYR A 96 -4.97 0.62 -5.16
C TYR A 96 -5.95 -0.50 -5.52
N CYS A 97 -6.31 -0.60 -6.79
CA CYS A 97 -7.12 -1.68 -7.36
C CYS A 97 -6.21 -2.63 -8.16
N MET A 98 -5.88 -3.80 -7.60
CA MET A 98 -4.97 -4.76 -8.26
C MET A 98 -5.59 -5.48 -9.47
N GLY A 99 -6.92 -5.53 -9.54
CA GLY A 99 -7.63 -6.09 -10.68
C GLY A 99 -7.61 -5.15 -11.89
N GLY A 100 -8.09 -5.63 -13.03
CA GLY A 100 -8.13 -4.84 -14.25
C GLY A 100 -8.28 -5.74 -15.47
N LEU A 101 -7.98 -5.19 -16.64
CA LEU A 101 -7.94 -5.92 -17.90
C LEU A 101 -6.80 -6.96 -17.87
N GLU A 102 -7.10 -8.21 -18.22
CA GLU A 102 -6.06 -9.22 -18.40
C GLU A 102 -5.19 -8.86 -19.60
N ILE A 103 -3.87 -8.92 -19.41
CA ILE A 103 -2.88 -8.61 -20.44
C ILE A 103 -1.83 -9.71 -20.56
N ASP A 104 -1.28 -9.90 -21.75
CA ASP A 104 -0.09 -10.72 -21.96
C ASP A 104 1.23 -9.92 -21.71
N THR A 105 2.36 -10.56 -21.99
CA THR A 105 3.70 -9.96 -21.83
C THR A 105 3.99 -8.82 -22.80
N ASP A 106 3.23 -8.69 -23.89
CA ASP A 106 3.29 -7.57 -24.84
C ASP A 106 2.25 -6.49 -24.50
N SER A 107 1.58 -6.61 -23.34
CA SER A 107 0.51 -5.73 -22.85
C SER A 107 -0.75 -5.73 -23.71
N ALA A 108 -0.95 -6.75 -24.56
CA ALA A 108 -2.17 -6.88 -25.35
C ALA A 108 -3.32 -7.39 -24.47
N VAL A 109 -4.50 -6.79 -24.61
CA VAL A 109 -5.67 -7.15 -23.80
C VAL A 109 -6.25 -8.48 -24.27
N ILE A 110 -6.51 -9.39 -23.32
CA ILE A 110 -7.05 -10.71 -23.60
C ILE A 110 -8.57 -10.68 -23.62
N SER A 111 -9.16 -11.22 -24.69
CA SER A 111 -10.61 -11.42 -24.78
C SER A 111 -11.05 -12.57 -23.88
N THR A 112 -12.09 -12.33 -23.09
CA THR A 112 -12.72 -13.36 -22.25
C THR A 112 -13.50 -14.40 -23.06
N SER A 113 -13.94 -14.08 -24.29
CA SER A 113 -14.68 -15.01 -25.14
C SER A 113 -13.77 -15.97 -25.91
N THR A 114 -12.58 -15.50 -26.33
CA THR A 114 -11.68 -16.28 -27.18
C THR A 114 -10.39 -16.72 -26.48
N GLY A 115 -10.05 -16.14 -25.33
CA GLY A 115 -8.77 -16.37 -24.65
C GLY A 115 -7.55 -15.86 -25.43
N LYS A 116 -7.77 -14.99 -26.43
CA LYS A 116 -6.73 -14.45 -27.32
C LYS A 116 -6.65 -12.93 -27.21
N ALA A 117 -5.49 -12.38 -27.56
CA ALA A 117 -5.28 -10.95 -27.66
C ALA A 117 -6.29 -10.30 -28.63
N ILE A 118 -6.89 -9.19 -28.18
CA ILE A 118 -7.76 -8.34 -28.99
C ILE A 118 -6.87 -7.47 -29.89
N PRO A 119 -6.94 -7.61 -31.24
CA PRO A 119 -6.05 -6.87 -32.13
C PRO A 119 -6.15 -5.35 -31.95
N GLY A 120 -5.01 -4.71 -31.72
CA GLY A 120 -4.91 -3.26 -31.56
C GLY A 120 -5.30 -2.71 -30.19
N LEU A 121 -5.68 -3.54 -29.22
CA LEU A 121 -6.04 -3.11 -27.87
C LEU A 121 -4.95 -3.48 -26.86
N TYR A 122 -4.38 -2.47 -26.21
CA TYR A 122 -3.30 -2.60 -25.23
C TYR A 122 -3.67 -1.83 -23.95
N ALA A 123 -3.21 -2.32 -22.80
CA ALA A 123 -3.44 -1.71 -21.50
C ALA A 123 -2.18 -1.71 -20.64
N ALA A 124 -2.02 -0.72 -19.77
CA ALA A 124 -0.87 -0.60 -18.88
C ALA A 124 -1.21 0.23 -17.62
N GLY A 125 -0.49 -0.02 -16.52
CA GLY A 125 -0.75 0.60 -15.23
C GLY A 125 -1.99 0.03 -14.55
N GLU A 126 -2.57 0.78 -13.60
CA GLU A 126 -3.64 0.29 -12.72
C GLU A 126 -4.94 -0.15 -13.42
N VAL A 127 -5.12 0.16 -14.72
CA VAL A 127 -6.23 -0.39 -15.51
C VAL A 127 -6.01 -1.86 -15.92
N ALA A 128 -4.77 -2.34 -15.90
CA ALA A 128 -4.39 -3.71 -16.18
C ALA A 128 -4.32 -4.55 -14.90
N GLY A 129 -4.80 -5.79 -14.99
CA GLY A 129 -4.80 -6.75 -13.90
C GLY A 129 -3.67 -7.78 -14.01
N GLY A 130 -3.48 -8.56 -12.95
CA GLY A 130 -2.57 -9.72 -12.94
C GLY A 130 -1.14 -9.42 -12.50
N VAL A 131 -0.61 -8.22 -12.75
CA VAL A 131 0.78 -7.83 -12.41
C VAL A 131 1.07 -7.90 -10.90
N HIS A 132 0.06 -7.65 -10.07
CA HIS A 132 0.21 -7.55 -8.61
C HIS A 132 -0.48 -8.68 -7.83
N GLY A 133 -1.21 -9.58 -8.50
CA GLY A 133 -2.03 -10.59 -7.84
C GLY A 133 -2.95 -9.98 -6.77
N ASN A 134 -2.95 -10.57 -5.57
CA ASN A 134 -3.83 -10.15 -4.47
C ASN A 134 -3.34 -8.93 -3.68
N ASN A 135 -2.08 -8.52 -3.84
CA ASN A 135 -1.54 -7.41 -3.05
C ASN A 135 -0.34 -6.75 -3.73
N ARG A 136 -0.44 -5.44 -3.93
CA ARG A 136 0.64 -4.66 -4.53
C ARG A 136 1.73 -4.33 -3.52
N LEU A 137 2.97 -4.69 -3.83
CA LEU A 137 4.14 -4.27 -3.04
C LEU A 137 4.45 -2.77 -3.23
N GLY A 138 4.89 -2.11 -2.15
CA GLY A 138 5.31 -0.71 -2.15
C GLY A 138 6.33 -0.41 -3.25
N GLY A 139 6.17 0.70 -3.98
CA GLY A 139 7.05 1.07 -5.10
C GLY A 139 6.67 0.48 -6.47
N ASN A 140 5.90 -0.62 -6.52
CA ASN A 140 5.64 -1.28 -7.80
C ASN A 140 4.62 -0.59 -8.72
N SER A 141 3.72 0.25 -8.22
CA SER A 141 2.64 0.84 -9.06
C SER A 141 3.20 1.81 -10.10
N LEU A 142 4.10 2.71 -9.70
CA LEU A 142 4.72 3.64 -10.65
C LEU A 142 5.65 2.90 -11.61
N LEU A 143 6.32 1.84 -11.13
CA LEU A 143 7.16 1.00 -11.97
C LEU A 143 6.35 0.25 -13.02
N ASP A 144 5.19 -0.31 -12.63
CA ASP A 144 4.24 -0.95 -13.54
C ASP A 144 3.81 0.02 -14.65
N CYS A 145 3.33 1.22 -14.29
CA CYS A 145 2.96 2.25 -15.26
C CYS A 145 4.09 2.56 -16.26
N VAL A 146 5.34 2.71 -15.79
CA VAL A 146 6.47 3.07 -16.66
C VAL A 146 6.91 1.90 -17.54
N VAL A 147 6.99 0.69 -16.99
CA VAL A 147 7.46 -0.49 -17.72
C VAL A 147 6.40 -0.95 -18.72
N PHE A 148 5.18 -1.24 -18.26
CA PHE A 148 4.11 -1.72 -19.14
C PHE A 148 3.60 -0.62 -20.07
N GLY A 149 3.69 0.65 -19.67
CA GLY A 149 3.42 1.76 -20.59
C GLY A 149 4.36 1.77 -21.79
N ARG A 150 5.65 1.48 -21.58
CA ARG A 150 6.64 1.35 -22.67
C ARG A 150 6.45 0.08 -23.50
N VAL A 151 6.11 -1.04 -22.86
CA VAL A 151 5.84 -2.30 -23.55
C VAL A 151 4.61 -2.16 -24.45
N ALA A 152 3.49 -1.69 -23.90
CA ALA A 152 2.27 -1.40 -24.64
C ALA A 152 2.51 -0.46 -25.82
N ALA A 153 3.23 0.64 -25.61
CA ALA A 153 3.56 1.57 -26.69
C ALA A 153 4.40 0.91 -27.80
N LYS A 154 5.41 0.11 -27.45
CA LYS A 154 6.25 -0.60 -28.44
C LYS A 154 5.43 -1.62 -29.23
N ALA A 155 4.57 -2.39 -28.56
CA ALA A 155 3.72 -3.38 -29.20
C ALA A 155 2.67 -2.73 -30.12
N ALA A 156 2.01 -1.67 -29.65
CA ALA A 156 1.06 -0.89 -30.43
C ALA A 156 1.71 -0.26 -31.67
N CYS A 157 2.90 0.33 -31.53
CA CYS A 157 3.65 0.86 -32.68
C CYS A 157 4.03 -0.25 -33.66
N LYS A 158 4.53 -1.40 -33.19
CA LYS A 158 4.83 -2.53 -34.09
C LYS A 158 3.59 -3.01 -34.84
N TYR A 159 2.44 -3.07 -34.17
CA TYR A 159 1.18 -3.44 -34.77
C TYR A 159 0.71 -2.46 -35.85
N MET A 160 0.83 -1.15 -35.59
CA MET A 160 0.42 -0.10 -36.53
C MET A 160 1.38 0.10 -37.70
N PHE A 161 2.69 0.01 -37.46
CA PHE A 161 3.71 0.39 -38.44
C PHE A 161 4.41 -0.79 -39.13
N GLY A 162 4.23 -2.02 -38.64
CA GLY A 162 4.94 -3.19 -39.15
C GLY A 162 6.47 -3.09 -39.01
N GLU A 163 7.21 -4.00 -39.63
CA GLU A 163 8.69 -4.01 -39.55
C GLU A 163 9.35 -2.94 -40.42
N ASP A 164 8.65 -2.43 -41.44
CA ASP A 164 9.15 -1.41 -42.37
C ASP A 164 8.87 0.03 -41.92
N GLY A 165 8.26 0.21 -40.74
CA GLY A 165 7.99 1.52 -40.15
C GLY A 165 6.91 2.33 -40.88
N LYS A 166 6.17 1.73 -41.82
CA LYS A 166 5.12 2.41 -42.56
C LYS A 166 3.79 2.30 -41.84
N PHE A 167 3.19 3.46 -41.53
CA PHE A 167 1.86 3.50 -40.92
C PHE A 167 0.86 2.72 -41.78
N ARG A 168 0.20 1.75 -41.16
CA ARG A 168 -0.96 1.07 -41.71
C ARG A 168 -2.11 1.35 -40.76
N MET A 169 -3.16 1.96 -41.27
CA MET A 169 -4.41 2.01 -40.53
C MET A 169 -4.81 0.56 -40.25
N CYS A 170 -5.19 0.28 -38.99
CA CYS A 170 -5.74 -0.99 -38.50
C CYS A 170 -6.70 -1.62 -39.54
N PRO A 171 -6.95 -2.95 -39.58
CA PRO A 171 -7.88 -3.54 -40.52
C PRO A 171 -9.17 -2.71 -40.56
N CYS A 172 -9.64 -2.36 -41.76
CA CYS A 172 -10.85 -1.55 -41.92
C CYS A 172 -11.98 -2.15 -41.06
N PRO A 173 -12.91 -1.35 -40.51
CA PRO A 173 -13.99 -1.84 -39.64
C PRO A 173 -14.76 -3.08 -40.16
N GLY A 174 -14.77 -3.32 -41.47
CA GLY A 174 -15.32 -4.54 -42.08
C GLY A 174 -14.58 -5.84 -41.77
N GLN A 175 -13.32 -5.79 -41.35
CA GLN A 175 -12.45 -6.93 -41.00
C GLN A 175 -12.44 -7.21 -39.47
N LEU A 176 -13.12 -6.39 -38.67
CA LEU A 176 -13.27 -6.59 -37.22
C LEU A 176 -14.50 -7.45 -36.85
N LYS A 177 -15.33 -7.84 -37.83
CA LYS A 177 -16.59 -8.57 -37.60
C LYS A 177 -16.40 -9.99 -37.05
N ASP A 178 -15.22 -10.57 -37.22
CA ASP A 178 -14.94 -11.96 -36.83
C ASP A 178 -14.31 -12.07 -35.42
N LEU A 179 -14.23 -10.96 -34.68
CA LEU A 179 -13.62 -10.87 -33.34
C LEU A 179 -14.64 -10.63 -32.22
N CYS A 180 -15.93 -10.46 -32.54
CA CYS A 180 -17.03 -10.30 -31.58
C CYS A 180 -17.91 -11.55 -31.54
#